data_AF-A0A1L9UWG5-F1
#
_entry.id   AF-A0A1L9UWG5-F1
#
_cell.length_a   1.000
_cell.length_b   1.000
_cell.length_c   1.000
_cell.angle_alpha   90.00
_cell.angle_beta   90.00
_cell.angle_gamma   90.00
#
_symmetry.space_group_name_H-M   'P 1'
#
loop_
_entity.id
_entity.type
_entity.pdbx_description
1 polymer ?
#
loop_
_entity_poly.entity_id
_entity_poly.type
_entity_poly.pdbx_seq_one_letter_code
_entity_poly.pdbx_strand_id
1 'polypeptide(L)'
;MYWPTSQNEKWFCGTLLVQGLLVLVLNIYNLVQWQSWVNPNATQVAISYQVPLNLALIMFSAVYEFFLSLEMVHHKNIILLLALCISNGCVLAYSVMQYMSIHQTTLTIGDNRDHLDRPLVDISRDLWKEIQPAELLVPITVSIATLFMWPVAYWVHREFSWAIYQYVQGSPRSRKQYRGYEAYLVLVKFDFFFLVGFIIQYDLIDVHFLEPEYSLTLALIPAAMLVMTLGAYFVRREYRIPTVIIAVCRLGIAAYLLSRIIVLCGDTLRGHTPGKDMMLLFAIVAFVLSCLIIVCTVYCILNFEHGLKFVFARKNQVARRSFVFQELPSHTNSTRPSRLSLD
;
A
#
# COMPACT_ATOMS: atom_id res chain seq x y z
N MET A 1 10.36 17.95 -3.78
CA MET A 1 9.57 17.20 -2.77
C MET A 1 8.60 18.20 -2.14
N TYR A 2 7.30 18.05 -2.37
CA TYR A 2 6.27 18.99 -1.89
C TYR A 2 6.05 18.78 -0.38
N TRP A 3 5.97 19.85 0.41
CA TRP A 3 5.78 19.79 1.86
C TRP A 3 4.33 20.16 2.21
N PRO A 4 3.68 19.48 3.18
CA PRO A 4 2.32 19.79 3.62
C PRO A 4 2.23 21.24 4.11
N THR A 5 1.23 21.98 3.61
CA THR A 5 1.08 23.41 3.89
C THR A 5 0.15 23.64 5.08
N SER A 6 -0.96 22.89 5.16
CA SER A 6 -1.92 23.02 6.26
C SER A 6 -1.45 22.27 7.51
N GLN A 7 -1.89 22.76 8.68
CA GLN A 7 -1.55 22.13 9.95
C GLN A 7 -2.11 20.70 10.03
N ASN A 8 -3.33 20.46 9.52
CA ASN A 8 -3.96 19.14 9.53
C ASN A 8 -3.21 18.13 8.65
N GLU A 9 -2.73 18.57 7.49
CA GLU A 9 -1.90 17.75 6.60
C GLU A 9 -0.57 17.38 7.25
N LYS A 10 0.04 18.32 7.97
CA LYS A 10 1.27 18.07 8.76
C LYS A 10 1.03 17.04 9.87
N TRP A 11 -0.09 17.13 10.59
CA TRP A 11 -0.45 16.14 11.60
C TRP A 11 -0.64 14.75 11.00
N PHE A 12 -1.33 14.64 9.86
CA PHE A 12 -1.58 13.35 9.21
C PHE A 12 -0.28 12.69 8.71
N CYS A 13 0.50 13.40 7.90
CA CYS A 13 1.78 12.90 7.41
C CYS A 13 2.80 12.68 8.54
N GLY A 14 2.80 13.55 9.55
CA GLY A 14 3.65 13.41 10.73
C GLY A 14 3.34 12.16 11.54
N THR A 15 2.07 11.79 11.66
CA THR A 15 1.65 10.55 12.34
C THR A 15 2.20 9.32 11.63
N LEU A 16 2.04 9.24 10.30
CA LEU A 16 2.58 8.12 9.52
C LEU A 16 4.11 8.10 9.48
N LEU A 17 4.76 9.27 9.50
CA LEU A 17 6.21 9.36 9.60
C LEU A 17 6.72 8.81 10.94
N VAL A 18 6.11 9.24 12.05
CA VAL A 18 6.49 8.77 13.40
C VAL A 18 6.19 7.29 13.56
N GLN A 19 5.02 6.83 13.13
CA GLN A 19 4.67 5.40 13.08
C GLN A 19 5.74 4.64 12.29
N GLY A 20 6.08 5.10 11.08
CA GLY A 20 7.03 4.40 10.22
C GLY A 20 8.45 4.36 10.77
N LEU A 21 8.94 5.45 11.37
CA LEU A 21 10.26 5.46 12.01
C LEU A 21 10.33 4.49 13.18
N LEU A 22 9.32 4.48 14.06
CA LEU A 22 9.27 3.57 15.21
C LEU A 22 9.17 2.11 14.76
N VAL A 23 8.28 1.81 13.81
CA VAL A 23 8.12 0.46 13.24
C VAL A 23 9.43 0.00 12.60
N LEU A 24 10.12 0.83 11.82
CA LEU A 24 11.40 0.49 11.22
C LEU A 24 12.47 0.18 12.28
N VAL A 25 12.64 1.04 13.28
CA VAL A 25 13.65 0.83 14.34
C VAL A 25 13.40 -0.48 15.09
N LEU A 26 12.15 -0.73 15.49
CA LEU A 26 11.77 -1.95 16.21
C LEU A 26 11.99 -3.21 15.36
N ASN A 27 11.56 -3.21 14.10
CA ASN A 27 11.69 -4.38 13.22
C ASN A 27 13.14 -4.62 12.78
N ILE A 28 13.96 -3.56 12.60
CA ILE A 28 15.40 -3.71 12.35
C ILE A 28 16.08 -4.36 13.56
N TYR A 29 15.75 -3.93 14.79
CA TYR A 29 16.26 -4.57 16.00
C TYR A 29 15.87 -6.06 16.03
N ASN A 30 14.59 -6.40 15.81
CA ASN A 30 14.12 -7.79 15.83
C ASN A 30 14.79 -8.64 14.72
N LEU A 31 14.99 -8.05 13.53
CA LEU A 31 15.67 -8.72 12.43
C LEU A 31 17.14 -9.03 12.76
N VAL A 32 17.86 -8.09 13.38
CA VAL A 32 19.24 -8.29 13.81
C VAL A 32 19.31 -9.37 14.89
N GLN A 33 18.41 -9.36 15.87
CA GLN A 33 18.38 -10.39 16.90
C GLN A 33 18.09 -11.77 16.30
N TRP A 34 17.12 -11.86 15.39
CA TRP A 34 16.81 -13.09 14.67
C TRP A 34 18.03 -13.62 13.89
N GLN A 35 18.68 -12.77 13.09
CA GLN A 35 19.86 -13.16 12.31
C GLN A 35 21.05 -13.59 13.17
N SER A 36 21.21 -12.99 14.36
CA SER A 36 22.27 -13.38 15.31
C SER A 36 22.03 -14.73 15.97
N TRP A 37 20.78 -15.19 16.01
CA TRP A 37 20.36 -16.42 16.68
C TRP A 37 20.29 -17.64 15.76
N VAL A 38 20.00 -17.41 14.48
CA VAL A 38 19.81 -18.45 13.48
C VAL A 38 21.16 -18.89 12.89
N ASN A 39 21.41 -20.21 12.84
CA ASN A 39 22.60 -20.75 12.20
C ASN A 39 22.48 -20.69 10.66
N PRO A 40 23.60 -20.60 9.90
CA PRO A 40 23.56 -20.54 8.43
C PRO A 40 22.77 -21.69 7.76
N ASN A 41 22.74 -22.86 8.40
CA ASN A 41 22.04 -24.05 7.93
C ASN A 41 20.51 -23.90 7.90
N ALA A 42 19.94 -22.92 8.61
CA ALA A 42 18.49 -22.72 8.66
C ALA A 42 17.86 -22.34 7.31
N THR A 43 18.65 -21.78 6.40
CA THR A 43 18.24 -21.46 5.02
C THR A 43 17.72 -22.66 4.22
N GLN A 44 18.00 -23.89 4.67
CA GLN A 44 17.50 -25.11 4.07
C GLN A 44 16.03 -25.40 4.40
N VAL A 45 15.46 -24.73 5.41
CA VAL A 45 14.08 -24.96 5.86
C VAL A 45 13.23 -23.71 5.64
N ALA A 46 12.06 -23.88 5.02
CA ALA A 46 11.15 -22.79 4.67
C ALA A 46 10.70 -21.94 5.89
N ILE A 47 10.55 -22.57 7.06
CA ILE A 47 10.13 -21.92 8.30
C ILE A 47 11.10 -20.79 8.75
N SER A 48 12.37 -20.86 8.34
CA SER A 48 13.37 -19.84 8.66
C SER A 48 13.12 -18.49 7.97
N TYR A 49 12.45 -18.50 6.82
CA TYR A 49 12.13 -17.29 6.05
C TYR A 49 10.92 -16.54 6.58
N GLN A 50 10.06 -17.20 7.36
CA GLN A 50 8.80 -16.63 7.83
C GLN A 50 9.01 -15.36 8.67
N VAL A 51 9.91 -15.38 9.66
CA VAL A 51 10.15 -14.21 10.52
C VAL A 51 10.75 -13.04 9.72
N PRO A 52 11.87 -13.19 8.98
CA PRO A 52 12.42 -12.11 8.17
C PRO A 52 11.42 -11.51 7.17
N LEU A 53 10.56 -12.35 6.55
CA LEU A 53 9.56 -11.87 5.60
C LEU A 53 8.47 -11.07 6.29
N ASN A 54 7.98 -11.51 7.45
CA ASN A 54 6.96 -10.78 8.17
C ASN A 54 7.46 -9.38 8.59
N LEU A 55 8.70 -9.33 9.13
CA LEU A 55 9.38 -8.08 9.48
C LEU A 55 9.58 -7.18 8.24
N ALA A 56 10.01 -7.75 7.11
CA ALA A 56 10.24 -6.99 5.88
C ALA A 56 8.94 -6.37 5.34
N LEU A 57 7.83 -7.12 5.39
CA LEU A 57 6.53 -6.65 4.89
C LEU A 57 5.95 -5.51 5.73
N ILE A 58 6.06 -5.57 7.06
CA ILE A 58 5.56 -4.47 7.91
C ILE A 58 6.43 -3.22 7.75
N MET A 59 7.74 -3.37 7.60
CA MET A 59 8.65 -2.27 7.30
C MET A 59 8.33 -1.63 5.94
N PHE A 60 8.14 -2.45 4.91
CA PHE A 60 7.77 -1.99 3.58
C PHE A 60 6.41 -1.27 3.59
N SER A 61 5.42 -1.81 4.31
CA SER A 61 4.11 -1.21 4.48
C SER A 61 4.18 0.19 5.08
N ALA A 62 4.92 0.35 6.19
CA ALA A 62 5.09 1.63 6.86
C ALA A 62 5.71 2.70 5.94
N VAL A 63 6.73 2.33 5.18
CA VAL A 63 7.36 3.22 4.19
C VAL A 63 6.39 3.55 3.05
N TYR A 64 5.68 2.55 2.54
CA TYR A 64 4.73 2.70 1.45
C TYR A 64 3.57 3.65 1.80
N GLU A 65 2.96 3.47 2.98
CA GLU A 65 1.87 4.34 3.45
C GLU A 65 2.34 5.78 3.68
N PHE A 66 3.56 5.99 4.19
CA PHE A 66 4.11 7.33 4.32
C PHE A 66 4.24 8.02 2.95
N PHE A 67 4.79 7.34 1.93
CA PHE A 67 4.87 7.91 0.58
C PHE A 67 3.49 8.20 -0.03
N LEU A 68 2.54 7.29 0.14
CA LEU A 68 1.16 7.51 -0.31
C LEU A 68 0.50 8.69 0.42
N SER A 69 0.83 8.94 1.69
CA SER A 69 0.34 10.12 2.41
C SER A 69 0.83 11.44 1.81
N LEU A 70 2.09 11.49 1.36
CA LEU A 70 2.63 12.66 0.66
C LEU A 70 1.93 12.86 -0.67
N GLU A 71 1.67 11.78 -1.40
CA GLU A 71 0.94 11.84 -2.66
C GLU A 71 -0.51 12.29 -2.47
N MET A 72 -1.17 11.81 -1.40
CA MET A 72 -2.51 12.21 -1.01
C MET A 72 -2.58 13.71 -0.76
N VAL A 73 -1.63 14.29 -0.02
CA VAL A 73 -1.56 15.73 0.25
C VAL A 73 -1.28 16.51 -1.04
N HIS A 74 -0.34 16.05 -1.87
CA HIS A 74 0.02 16.73 -3.12
C HIS A 74 -1.18 16.83 -4.08
N HIS A 75 -1.97 15.76 -4.21
CA HIS A 75 -3.10 15.72 -5.12
C HIS A 75 -4.44 16.13 -4.47
N LYS A 76 -4.46 16.42 -3.17
CA LYS A 76 -5.68 16.64 -2.36
C LYS A 76 -6.72 15.53 -2.61
N ASN A 77 -6.26 14.27 -2.61
CA ASN A 77 -7.07 13.12 -3.00
C ASN A 77 -7.78 12.51 -1.78
N ILE A 78 -9.10 12.73 -1.70
CA ILE A 78 -9.95 12.22 -0.62
C ILE A 78 -10.09 10.69 -0.65
N ILE A 79 -10.10 10.08 -1.83
CA ILE A 79 -10.25 8.62 -1.95
C ILE A 79 -8.98 7.94 -1.43
N LEU A 80 -7.82 8.52 -1.72
CA LEU A 80 -6.54 8.06 -1.18
C LEU A 80 -6.45 8.23 0.34
N LEU A 81 -7.01 9.31 0.90
CA LEU A 81 -7.11 9.51 2.36
C LEU A 81 -7.89 8.39 3.04
N LEU A 82 -9.07 8.05 2.50
CA LEU A 82 -9.87 6.94 3.03
C LEU A 82 -9.14 5.61 2.91
N ALA A 83 -8.53 5.35 1.75
CA ALA A 83 -7.79 4.12 1.51
C ALA A 83 -6.58 3.97 2.45
N LEU A 84 -5.86 5.05 2.76
CA LEU A 84 -4.80 5.06 3.77
C LEU A 84 -5.29 4.70 5.17
N CYS A 85 -6.46 5.22 5.58
CA CYS A 85 -7.02 4.89 6.89
C CYS A 85 -7.43 3.41 6.99
N ILE A 86 -8.03 2.86 5.92
CA ILE A 86 -8.39 1.44 5.85
C ILE A 86 -7.14 0.57 5.83
N SER A 87 -6.15 0.95 5.02
CA SER A 87 -4.87 0.24 4.90
C SER A 87 -4.14 0.19 6.23
N ASN A 88 -4.05 1.29 6.97
CA ASN A 88 -3.38 1.27 8.28
C ASN A 88 -4.11 0.36 9.28
N GLY A 89 -5.43 0.20 9.15
CA GLY A 89 -6.19 -0.83 9.87
C GLY A 89 -5.80 -2.26 9.48
N CYS A 90 -5.51 -2.53 8.20
CA CYS A 90 -4.95 -3.80 7.76
C CYS A 90 -3.52 -4.02 8.29
N VAL A 91 -2.68 -2.98 8.33
CA VAL A 91 -1.33 -3.02 8.92
C VAL A 91 -1.41 -3.33 10.41
N LEU A 92 -2.37 -2.74 11.11
CA LEU A 92 -2.64 -3.06 12.51
C LEU A 92 -3.00 -4.54 12.68
N ALA A 93 -3.97 -5.06 11.93
CA ALA A 93 -4.34 -6.47 11.99
C ALA A 93 -3.14 -7.38 11.71
N TYR A 94 -2.35 -7.05 10.69
CA TYR A 94 -1.14 -7.78 10.35
C TYR A 94 -0.09 -7.75 11.46
N SER A 95 0.14 -6.60 12.11
CA SER A 95 1.11 -6.47 13.22
C SER A 95 0.76 -7.34 14.43
N VAL A 96 -0.54 -7.52 14.71
CA VAL A 96 -1.01 -8.45 15.76
C VAL A 96 -0.75 -9.89 15.35
N MET A 97 -1.04 -10.24 14.11
CA MET A 97 -0.78 -11.60 13.58
C MET A 97 0.72 -11.91 13.56
N GLN A 98 1.54 -10.94 13.20
CA GLN A 98 3.01 -11.03 13.22
C GLN A 98 3.51 -11.43 14.61
N TYR A 99 3.06 -10.77 15.68
CA TYR A 99 3.44 -11.11 17.05
C TYR A 99 3.12 -12.58 17.38
N MET A 100 1.90 -13.04 17.07
CA MET A 100 1.49 -14.42 17.35
C MET A 100 2.31 -15.44 16.55
N SER A 101 2.61 -15.10 15.30
CA SER A 101 3.34 -15.98 14.40
C SER A 101 4.82 -16.10 14.76
N ILE A 102 5.48 -14.99 15.09
CA ILE A 102 6.88 -15.02 15.53
C ILE A 102 6.99 -15.84 16.81
N HIS A 103 6.05 -15.70 17.74
CA HIS A 103 6.00 -16.54 18.95
C HIS A 103 5.94 -18.03 18.61
N GLN A 104 4.99 -18.43 17.77
CA GLN A 104 4.86 -19.83 17.34
C GLN A 104 6.11 -20.33 16.61
N THR A 105 6.69 -19.52 15.72
CA THR A 105 7.91 -19.89 15.00
C THR A 105 9.08 -20.10 15.96
N THR A 106 9.28 -19.22 16.96
CA THR A 106 10.36 -19.40 17.94
C THR A 106 10.26 -20.69 18.74
N LEU A 107 9.04 -21.16 19.03
CA LEU A 107 8.82 -22.45 19.69
C LEU A 107 9.11 -23.63 18.75
N THR A 108 8.57 -23.59 17.53
CA THR A 108 8.69 -24.72 16.58
C THR A 108 10.10 -24.90 16.01
N ILE A 109 10.84 -23.81 15.76
CA ILE A 109 12.15 -23.89 15.08
C ILE A 109 13.24 -24.46 15.99
N GLY A 110 13.09 -24.35 17.33
CA GLY A 110 14.02 -24.91 18.31
C GLY A 110 14.09 -26.44 18.28
N ASP A 111 13.00 -27.10 17.90
CA ASP A 111 12.91 -28.56 17.82
C ASP A 111 13.38 -29.11 16.47
N ASN A 112 13.52 -28.26 15.46
CA ASN A 112 13.93 -28.66 14.12
C ASN A 112 15.45 -28.83 14.02
N ARG A 113 15.87 -29.90 13.34
CA ARG A 113 17.28 -30.21 13.08
C ARG A 113 17.53 -30.37 11.59
N ASP A 114 18.75 -30.07 11.18
CA ASP A 114 19.25 -30.29 9.82
C ASP A 114 19.34 -31.80 9.50
N HIS A 115 19.50 -32.17 8.23
CA HIS A 115 19.80 -33.53 7.76
C HIS A 115 21.00 -34.17 8.47
N LEU A 116 21.95 -33.34 8.91
CA LEU A 116 23.13 -33.74 9.69
C LEU A 116 22.91 -33.70 11.22
N ASP A 117 21.65 -33.65 11.67
CA ASP A 117 21.22 -33.60 13.07
C ASP A 117 21.75 -32.40 13.88
N ARG A 118 22.14 -31.33 13.18
CA ARG A 118 22.62 -30.09 13.79
C ARG A 118 21.44 -29.18 14.14
N PRO A 119 21.46 -28.49 15.30
CA PRO A 119 20.41 -27.54 15.62
C PRO A 119 20.42 -26.36 14.65
N LEU A 120 19.24 -25.97 14.18
CA LEU A 120 19.08 -24.83 13.27
C LEU A 120 19.30 -23.47 13.97
N VAL A 121 19.26 -23.47 15.30
CA VAL A 121 19.30 -22.27 16.14
C VAL A 121 20.19 -22.48 17.35
N ASP A 122 20.65 -21.39 17.96
CA ASP A 122 21.42 -21.44 19.21
C ASP A 122 20.49 -21.76 20.40
N ILE A 123 20.57 -22.99 20.90
CA ILE A 123 19.74 -23.51 22.01
C ILE A 123 20.09 -22.82 23.34
N SER A 124 21.28 -22.23 23.46
CA SER A 124 21.73 -21.62 24.71
C SER A 124 21.01 -20.31 25.04
N ARG A 125 20.38 -19.68 24.03
CA ARG A 125 19.76 -18.36 24.12
C ARG A 125 18.26 -18.44 23.82
N ASP A 126 17.47 -17.89 24.75
CA ASP A 126 16.02 -17.75 24.58
C ASP A 126 15.68 -16.46 23.85
N LEU A 127 15.67 -16.52 22.51
CA LEU A 127 15.42 -15.36 21.65
C LEU A 127 14.07 -14.68 21.96
N TRP A 128 13.04 -15.46 22.30
CA TRP A 128 11.70 -14.92 22.51
C TRP A 128 11.68 -13.88 23.61
N LYS A 129 12.35 -14.12 24.74
CA LYS A 129 12.43 -13.16 25.85
C LYS A 129 13.05 -11.82 25.45
N GLU A 130 13.95 -11.82 24.47
CA GLU A 130 14.66 -10.62 24.03
C GLU A 130 13.88 -9.81 23.00
N ILE A 131 13.16 -10.47 22.09
CA ILE A 131 12.39 -9.82 21.03
C ILE A 131 10.95 -9.49 21.45
N GLN A 132 10.38 -10.23 22.41
CA GLN A 132 9.00 -10.06 22.88
C GLN A 132 8.62 -8.60 23.19
N PRO A 133 9.40 -7.81 23.96
CA PRO A 133 9.02 -6.43 24.26
C PRO A 133 9.02 -5.54 23.00
N ALA A 134 10.00 -5.74 22.10
CA ALA A 134 10.09 -4.97 20.87
C ALA A 134 8.98 -5.34 19.87
N GLU A 135 8.67 -6.63 19.71
CA GLU A 135 7.54 -7.11 18.90
C GLU A 135 6.19 -6.64 19.44
N LEU A 136 6.01 -6.57 20.77
CA LEU A 136 4.77 -6.05 21.37
C LEU A 136 4.60 -4.54 21.14
N LEU A 137 5.68 -3.77 21.07
CA LEU A 137 5.64 -2.33 20.80
C LEU A 137 5.19 -1.99 19.38
N VAL A 138 5.38 -2.90 18.41
CA VAL A 138 4.95 -2.69 17.02
C VAL A 138 3.43 -2.50 16.89
N PRO A 139 2.57 -3.47 17.27
CA PRO A 139 1.11 -3.30 17.19
C PRO A 139 0.61 -2.17 18.10
N ILE A 140 1.25 -1.90 19.24
CA ILE A 140 0.88 -0.76 20.10
C ILE A 140 1.10 0.57 19.36
N THR A 141 2.25 0.72 18.72
CA THR A 141 2.60 1.93 17.95
C THR A 141 1.61 2.14 16.80
N VAL A 142 1.35 1.09 16.00
CA VAL A 142 0.42 1.14 14.88
C VAL A 142 -1.01 1.40 15.39
N SER A 143 -1.41 0.84 16.53
CA SER A 143 -2.74 1.08 17.13
C SER A 143 -2.94 2.55 17.51
N ILE A 144 -1.98 3.14 18.21
CA ILE A 144 -2.06 4.55 18.64
C ILE A 144 -2.15 5.46 17.41
N ALA A 145 -1.30 5.22 16.41
CA ALA A 145 -1.31 5.99 15.17
C ALA A 145 -2.62 5.79 14.38
N THR A 146 -3.15 4.57 14.28
CA THR A 146 -4.46 4.28 13.66
C THR A 146 -5.57 5.05 14.35
N LEU A 147 -5.64 5.00 15.68
CA LEU A 147 -6.66 5.72 16.47
C LEU A 147 -6.56 7.24 16.29
N PHE A 148 -5.35 7.78 16.20
CA PHE A 148 -5.13 9.20 15.99
C PHE A 148 -5.42 9.65 14.54
N MET A 149 -5.16 8.78 13.55
CA MET A 149 -5.38 9.08 12.14
C MET A 149 -6.85 9.33 11.81
N TRP A 150 -7.80 8.60 12.41
CA TRP A 150 -9.23 8.74 12.08
C TRP A 150 -9.79 10.15 12.35
N PRO A 151 -9.61 10.74 13.55
CA PRO A 151 -9.97 12.13 13.79
C PRO A 151 -9.26 13.08 12.84
N VAL A 152 -7.94 12.97 12.65
CA VAL A 152 -7.21 13.90 11.77
C VAL A 152 -7.70 13.79 10.32
N ALA A 153 -7.98 12.58 9.85
CA ALA A 153 -8.54 12.32 8.53
C ALA A 153 -9.88 13.03 8.31
N TYR A 154 -10.75 13.11 9.34
CA TYR A 154 -12.00 13.86 9.24
C TYR A 154 -11.75 15.36 8.96
N TRP A 155 -10.76 15.96 9.62
CA TRP A 155 -10.42 17.37 9.44
C TRP A 155 -9.78 17.62 8.08
N VAL A 156 -8.84 16.75 7.66
CA VAL A 156 -8.23 16.80 6.32
C VAL A 156 -9.29 16.61 5.23
N HIS A 157 -10.22 15.67 5.41
CA HIS A 157 -11.33 15.45 4.48
C HIS A 157 -12.17 16.72 4.30
N ARG A 158 -12.49 17.43 5.38
CA ARG A 158 -13.25 18.68 5.33
C ARG A 158 -12.48 19.76 4.57
N GLU A 159 -11.18 19.88 4.81
CA GLU A 159 -10.30 20.83 4.12
C GLU A 159 -10.21 20.52 2.62
N PHE A 160 -9.99 19.26 2.24
CA PHE A 160 -9.94 18.84 0.84
C PHE A 160 -11.30 19.02 0.15
N SER A 161 -12.39 18.69 0.83
CA SER A 161 -13.74 18.88 0.30
C SER A 161 -14.04 20.35 0.02
N TRP A 162 -13.62 21.24 0.92
CA TRP A 162 -13.74 22.69 0.75
C TRP A 162 -12.88 23.20 -0.41
N ALA A 163 -11.61 22.79 -0.48
CA ALA A 163 -10.73 23.15 -1.58
C ALA A 163 -11.29 22.70 -2.94
N ILE A 164 -11.72 21.43 -3.04
CA ILE A 164 -12.33 20.88 -4.26
C ILE A 164 -13.62 21.64 -4.62
N TYR A 165 -14.43 22.03 -3.64
CA TYR A 165 -15.64 22.82 -3.88
C TYR A 165 -15.32 24.16 -4.55
N GLN A 166 -14.27 24.86 -4.11
CA GLN A 166 -13.88 26.16 -4.65
C GLN A 166 -13.30 26.09 -6.07
N TYR A 167 -12.45 25.09 -6.35
CA TYR A 167 -11.77 25.00 -7.65
C TYR A 167 -12.65 24.41 -8.75
N VAL A 168 -13.54 23.49 -8.38
CA VAL A 168 -14.33 22.80 -9.39
C VAL A 168 -15.58 23.63 -9.67
N GLN A 169 -15.45 24.60 -10.56
CA GLN A 169 -16.57 25.20 -11.30
C GLN A 169 -16.68 24.46 -12.64
N GLY A 170 -17.44 23.36 -12.66
CA GLY A 170 -17.60 22.50 -13.83
C GLY A 170 -18.80 21.57 -13.71
N SER A 171 -19.25 21.04 -14.84
CA SER A 171 -20.44 20.18 -14.94
C SER A 171 -20.34 18.98 -13.99
N PRO A 172 -21.44 18.58 -13.31
CA PRO A 172 -21.43 17.49 -12.32
C PRO A 172 -21.01 16.14 -12.93
N ARG A 173 -21.28 15.92 -14.23
CA ARG A 173 -20.96 14.69 -14.96
C ARG A 173 -19.45 14.43 -15.06
N SER A 174 -18.66 15.44 -15.42
CA SER A 174 -17.20 15.30 -15.55
C SER A 174 -16.50 15.05 -14.22
N ARG A 175 -17.07 15.56 -13.10
CA ARG A 175 -16.54 15.29 -11.75
C ARG A 175 -16.70 13.83 -11.36
N LYS A 176 -17.86 13.24 -11.67
CA LYS A 176 -18.16 11.84 -11.34
C LYS A 176 -17.18 10.89 -12.06
N GLN A 177 -16.90 11.16 -13.33
CA GLN A 177 -15.95 10.39 -14.13
C GLN A 177 -14.52 10.50 -13.59
N TYR A 178 -14.07 11.72 -13.25
CA TYR A 178 -12.75 11.93 -12.68
C TYR A 178 -12.58 11.22 -11.32
N ARG A 179 -13.60 11.27 -10.45
CA ARG A 179 -13.61 10.51 -9.19
C ARG A 179 -13.52 9.00 -9.41
N GLY A 180 -14.20 8.48 -10.43
CA GLY A 180 -14.10 7.06 -10.80
C GLY A 180 -12.70 6.67 -11.25
N TYR A 181 -12.02 7.53 -12.01
CA TYR A 181 -10.62 7.33 -12.39
C TYR A 181 -9.66 7.41 -11.20
N GLU A 182 -9.85 8.38 -10.30
CA GLU A 182 -9.05 8.46 -9.08
C GLU A 182 -9.25 7.24 -8.18
N ALA A 183 -10.49 6.76 -8.04
CA ALA A 183 -10.77 5.51 -7.33
C ALA A 183 -10.04 4.33 -7.97
N TYR A 184 -10.08 4.19 -9.29
CA TYR A 184 -9.35 3.17 -10.02
C TYR A 184 -7.84 3.22 -9.72
N LEU A 185 -7.21 4.40 -9.80
CA LEU A 185 -5.78 4.56 -9.52
C LEU A 185 -5.42 4.22 -8.08
N VAL A 186 -6.25 4.63 -7.12
CA VAL A 186 -6.01 4.33 -5.69
C VAL A 186 -6.13 2.83 -5.45
N LEU A 187 -7.20 2.18 -5.94
CA LEU A 187 -7.39 0.74 -5.79
C LEU A 187 -6.23 -0.05 -6.39
N VAL A 188 -5.79 0.28 -7.60
CA VAL A 188 -4.67 -0.40 -8.28
C VAL A 188 -3.36 -0.31 -7.49
N LYS A 189 -3.10 0.79 -6.77
CA LYS A 189 -1.89 0.95 -5.95
C LYS A 189 -1.90 0.03 -4.73
N PHE A 190 -3.00 0.03 -3.98
CA PHE A 190 -3.13 -0.86 -2.81
C PHE A 190 -3.20 -2.33 -3.23
N ASP A 191 -3.92 -2.64 -4.32
CA ASP A 191 -3.96 -4.00 -4.88
C ASP A 191 -2.56 -4.50 -5.23
N PHE A 192 -1.72 -3.67 -5.86
CA PHE A 192 -0.33 -4.04 -6.15
C PHE A 192 0.46 -4.34 -4.87
N PHE A 193 0.30 -3.54 -3.81
CA PHE A 193 0.95 -3.78 -2.51
C PHE A 193 0.54 -5.14 -1.91
N PHE A 194 -0.77 -5.42 -1.80
CA PHE A 194 -1.26 -6.67 -1.22
C PHE A 194 -0.97 -7.88 -2.11
N LEU A 195 -1.03 -7.73 -3.45
CA LEU A 195 -0.70 -8.80 -4.38
C LEU A 195 0.77 -9.19 -4.29
N VAL A 196 1.68 -8.22 -4.27
CA VAL A 196 3.12 -8.48 -4.15
C VAL A 196 3.45 -9.10 -2.79
N GLY A 197 2.86 -8.59 -1.71
CA GLY A 197 3.03 -9.18 -0.38
C GLY A 197 2.57 -10.64 -0.33
N PHE A 198 1.40 -10.95 -0.91
CA PHE A 198 0.91 -12.32 -1.04
C PHE A 198 1.87 -13.21 -1.83
N ILE A 199 2.30 -12.77 -3.02
CA ILE A 199 3.20 -13.56 -3.88
C ILE A 199 4.51 -13.86 -3.15
N ILE A 200 5.14 -12.86 -2.52
CA ILE A 200 6.42 -13.04 -1.81
C ILE A 200 6.26 -14.04 -0.65
N GLN A 201 5.19 -13.94 0.15
CA GLN A 201 4.96 -14.88 1.26
C GLN A 201 4.67 -16.29 0.75
N TYR A 202 3.77 -16.42 -0.22
CA TYR A 202 3.40 -17.72 -0.80
C TYR A 202 4.61 -18.41 -1.43
N ASP A 203 5.41 -17.68 -2.22
CA ASP A 203 6.54 -18.25 -2.93
C ASP A 203 7.65 -18.72 -1.99
N LEU A 204 8.02 -17.91 -0.99
CA LEU A 204 9.16 -18.23 -0.13
C LEU A 204 8.82 -19.20 1.01
N ILE A 205 7.55 -19.34 1.37
CA ILE A 205 7.15 -20.21 2.50
C ILE A 205 6.48 -21.49 2.00
N ASP A 206 5.60 -21.45 0.99
CA ASP A 206 4.84 -22.63 0.54
C ASP A 206 5.49 -23.36 -0.63
N VAL A 207 6.09 -22.62 -1.58
CA VAL A 207 6.52 -23.19 -2.88
C VAL A 207 8.03 -23.04 -3.14
N HIS A 208 8.81 -22.60 -2.16
CA HIS A 208 10.21 -22.19 -2.37
C HIS A 208 11.08 -23.21 -3.11
N PHE A 209 10.87 -24.51 -2.86
CA PHE A 209 11.64 -25.61 -3.44
C PHE A 209 10.94 -26.33 -4.61
N LEU A 210 9.78 -25.84 -5.07
CA LEU A 210 9.01 -26.46 -6.15
C LEU A 210 9.12 -25.64 -7.45
N GLU A 211 10.05 -26.06 -8.31
CA GLU A 211 10.11 -25.58 -9.69
C GLU A 211 9.17 -26.41 -10.59
N PRO A 212 8.48 -25.81 -11.59
CA PRO A 212 8.58 -24.43 -12.05
C PRO A 212 7.63 -23.44 -11.33
N GLU A 213 6.86 -23.91 -10.34
CA GLU A 213 5.81 -23.11 -9.71
C GLU A 213 6.36 -21.83 -9.09
N TYR A 214 7.46 -21.91 -8.33
CA TYR A 214 8.17 -20.77 -7.73
C TYR A 214 8.55 -19.69 -8.76
N SER A 215 9.19 -20.09 -9.86
CA SER A 215 9.65 -19.15 -10.89
C SER A 215 8.49 -18.49 -11.64
N LEU A 216 7.40 -19.23 -11.85
CA LEU A 216 6.20 -18.72 -12.51
C LEU A 216 5.44 -17.73 -11.64
N THR A 217 5.28 -18.03 -10.34
CA THR A 217 4.61 -17.14 -9.39
C THR A 217 5.41 -15.87 -9.13
N LEU A 218 6.74 -15.97 -9.03
CA LEU A 218 7.60 -14.80 -8.90
C LEU A 218 7.52 -13.89 -10.14
N ALA A 219 7.34 -14.46 -11.34
CA ALA A 219 7.13 -13.71 -12.58
C ALA A 219 5.80 -12.93 -12.62
N LEU A 220 4.83 -13.22 -11.72
CA LEU A 220 3.60 -12.42 -11.63
C LEU A 220 3.87 -11.00 -11.10
N ILE A 221 4.93 -10.77 -10.31
CA ILE A 221 5.26 -9.42 -9.79
C ILE A 221 5.53 -8.43 -10.93
N PRO A 222 6.49 -8.66 -11.85
CA PRO A 222 6.72 -7.75 -12.97
C PRO A 222 5.53 -7.71 -13.94
N ALA A 223 4.81 -8.81 -14.14
CA ALA A 223 3.60 -8.82 -14.95
C ALA A 223 2.51 -7.91 -14.35
N ALA A 224 2.28 -7.96 -13.04
CA ALA A 224 1.33 -7.11 -12.33
C ALA A 224 1.73 -5.62 -12.41
N MET A 225 3.03 -5.32 -12.32
CA MET A 225 3.56 -3.96 -12.50
C MET A 225 3.28 -3.43 -13.91
N LEU A 226 3.46 -4.27 -14.94
CA LEU A 226 3.15 -3.93 -16.33
C LEU A 226 1.64 -3.70 -16.52
N VAL A 227 0.79 -4.60 -16.00
CA VAL A 227 -0.68 -4.45 -16.06
C VAL A 227 -1.15 -3.17 -15.34
N MET A 228 -0.56 -2.84 -14.19
CA MET A 228 -0.82 -1.60 -13.46
C MET A 228 -0.48 -0.36 -14.30
N THR A 229 0.74 -0.29 -14.83
CA THR A 229 1.24 0.91 -15.54
C THR A 229 0.53 1.10 -16.87
N LEU A 230 0.37 0.03 -17.67
CA LEU A 230 -0.38 0.08 -18.92
C LEU A 230 -1.87 0.35 -18.68
N GLY A 231 -2.47 -0.24 -17.64
CA GLY A 231 -3.85 0.04 -17.25
C GLY A 231 -4.10 1.52 -16.95
N ALA A 232 -3.26 2.12 -16.10
CA ALA A 232 -3.33 3.55 -15.80
C ALA A 232 -3.18 4.43 -17.06
N TYR A 233 -2.31 4.04 -17.99
CA TYR A 233 -2.08 4.74 -19.24
C TYR A 233 -3.27 4.62 -20.22
N PHE A 234 -3.79 3.41 -20.45
CA PHE A 234 -4.88 3.17 -21.39
C PHE A 234 -6.21 3.75 -20.91
N VAL A 235 -6.51 3.65 -19.61
CA VAL A 235 -7.70 4.29 -19.03
C VAL A 235 -7.60 5.80 -19.14
N ARG A 236 -6.41 6.39 -18.93
CA ARG A 236 -6.19 7.83 -19.09
C ARG A 236 -6.37 8.32 -20.53
N ARG A 237 -5.98 7.51 -21.51
CA ARG A 237 -6.14 7.83 -22.95
C ARG A 237 -7.51 7.45 -23.53
N GLU A 238 -8.35 6.79 -22.74
CA GLU A 238 -9.66 6.27 -23.14
C GLU A 238 -9.58 5.25 -24.29
N TYR A 239 -8.53 4.42 -24.34
CA TYR A 239 -8.42 3.37 -25.36
C TYR A 239 -9.26 2.14 -24.97
N ARG A 240 -10.42 1.96 -25.60
CA ARG A 240 -11.38 0.88 -25.30
C ARG A 240 -10.77 -0.52 -25.38
N ILE A 241 -10.26 -0.92 -26.55
CA ILE A 241 -9.74 -2.28 -26.79
C ILE A 241 -8.64 -2.69 -25.79
N PRO A 242 -7.54 -1.93 -25.62
CA PRO A 242 -6.50 -2.34 -24.68
C PRO A 242 -6.95 -2.26 -23.21
N THR A 243 -7.91 -1.40 -22.87
CA THR A 243 -8.50 -1.41 -21.50
C THR A 243 -9.30 -2.68 -21.25
N VAL A 244 -10.00 -3.22 -22.25
CA VAL A 244 -10.69 -4.53 -22.15
C VAL A 244 -9.67 -5.65 -21.95
N ILE A 245 -8.55 -5.63 -22.67
CA ILE A 245 -7.46 -6.61 -22.47
C ILE A 245 -6.95 -6.56 -21.03
N ILE A 246 -6.68 -5.36 -20.50
CA ILE A 246 -6.27 -5.17 -19.10
C ILE A 246 -7.33 -5.70 -18.12
N ALA A 247 -8.63 -5.48 -18.39
CA ALA A 247 -9.70 -6.01 -17.55
C ALA A 247 -9.71 -7.55 -17.53
N VAL A 248 -9.46 -8.21 -18.68
CA VAL A 248 -9.33 -9.67 -18.76
C VAL A 248 -8.10 -10.16 -18.00
N CYS A 249 -6.95 -9.49 -18.11
CA CYS A 249 -5.77 -9.82 -17.30
C CYS A 249 -6.05 -9.71 -15.79
N ARG A 250 -6.80 -8.68 -15.37
CA ARG A 250 -7.21 -8.49 -13.97
C ARG A 250 -8.16 -9.59 -13.49
N LEU A 251 -9.08 -10.05 -14.34
CA LEU A 251 -9.89 -11.24 -14.05
C LEU A 251 -9.04 -12.49 -13.87
N GLY A 252 -7.98 -12.67 -14.67
CA GLY A 252 -7.01 -13.75 -14.50
C GLY A 252 -6.30 -13.71 -13.14
N ILE A 253 -5.85 -12.51 -12.71
CA ILE A 253 -5.25 -12.32 -11.38
C ILE A 253 -6.25 -12.64 -10.27
N ALA A 254 -7.50 -12.18 -10.38
CA ALA A 254 -8.55 -12.48 -9.41
C ALA A 254 -8.84 -13.99 -9.32
N ALA A 255 -8.90 -14.69 -10.46
CA ALA A 255 -9.09 -16.13 -10.51
C ALA A 255 -7.91 -16.90 -9.89
N TYR A 256 -6.67 -16.44 -10.13
CA TYR A 256 -5.47 -16.99 -9.50
C TYR A 256 -5.51 -16.83 -7.97
N LEU A 257 -5.81 -15.62 -7.47
CA LEU A 257 -5.95 -15.36 -6.03
C LEU A 257 -7.03 -16.25 -5.42
N LEU A 258 -8.19 -16.37 -6.06
CA LEU A 258 -9.27 -17.23 -5.59
C LEU A 258 -8.84 -18.70 -5.53
N SER A 259 -8.16 -19.20 -6.56
CA SER A 259 -7.61 -20.56 -6.57
C SER A 259 -6.65 -20.79 -5.41
N ARG A 260 -5.76 -19.84 -5.12
CA ARG A 260 -4.82 -19.94 -3.99
C ARG A 260 -5.49 -19.86 -2.64
N ILE A 261 -6.49 -18.99 -2.47
CA ILE A 261 -7.31 -18.95 -1.25
C ILE A 261 -7.97 -20.31 -1.00
N ILE A 262 -8.53 -20.94 -2.04
CA ILE A 262 -9.16 -22.27 -1.92
C ILE A 262 -8.13 -23.33 -1.51
N VAL A 263 -6.95 -23.35 -2.13
CA VAL A 263 -5.87 -24.30 -1.78
C VAL A 263 -5.41 -24.11 -0.33
N LEU A 264 -5.25 -22.87 0.10
CA LEU A 264 -4.77 -22.52 1.44
C LEU A 264 -5.81 -22.80 2.54
N CYS A 265 -7.11 -22.73 2.20
CA CYS A 265 -8.21 -23.10 3.09
C CYS A 265 -8.52 -24.60 3.11
N GLY A 266 -8.05 -25.38 2.14
CA GLY A 266 -8.35 -26.81 2.03
C GLY A 266 -7.47 -27.69 2.93
N ASP A 267 -7.87 -28.95 3.11
CA ASP A 267 -7.18 -29.95 3.94
C ASP A 267 -5.95 -30.58 3.24
N THR A 268 -5.38 -29.89 2.25
CA THR A 268 -4.20 -30.39 1.53
C THR A 268 -2.92 -30.11 2.32
N LEU A 269 -1.81 -30.78 1.97
CA LEU A 269 -0.51 -30.55 2.62
C LEU A 269 -0.09 -29.05 2.58
N ARG A 270 -0.50 -28.34 1.52
CA ARG A 270 -0.31 -26.87 1.34
C ARG A 270 -1.21 -26.00 2.23
N GLY A 271 -2.28 -26.57 2.78
CA GLY A 271 -3.15 -25.90 3.75
C GLY A 271 -2.60 -25.94 5.19
N HIS A 272 -1.55 -26.74 5.45
CA HIS A 272 -0.88 -26.87 6.74
C HIS A 272 0.48 -26.14 6.78
N THR A 273 0.57 -25.02 6.08
CA THR A 273 1.81 -24.23 5.98
C THR A 273 1.91 -23.23 7.14
N PRO A 274 3.08 -23.06 7.78
CA PRO A 274 3.25 -22.07 8.83
C PRO A 274 3.12 -20.65 8.26
N GLY A 275 2.45 -19.74 8.99
CA GLY A 275 2.17 -18.38 8.50
C GLY A 275 0.95 -18.25 7.58
N LYS A 276 0.16 -19.32 7.44
CA LYS A 276 -1.07 -19.37 6.64
C LYS A 276 -2.00 -18.16 6.80
N ASP A 277 -2.29 -17.80 8.03
CA ASP A 277 -3.29 -16.77 8.33
C ASP A 277 -2.88 -15.42 7.75
N MET A 278 -1.57 -15.09 7.77
CA MET A 278 -1.04 -13.86 7.20
C MET A 278 -1.11 -13.83 5.68
N MET A 279 -0.73 -14.94 5.03
CA MET A 279 -0.89 -15.07 3.58
C MET A 279 -2.36 -14.93 3.18
N LEU A 280 -3.27 -15.53 3.94
CA LEU A 280 -4.70 -15.46 3.71
C LEU A 280 -5.21 -14.02 3.82
N LEU A 281 -4.75 -13.24 4.81
CA LEU A 281 -5.09 -11.83 4.94
C LEU A 281 -4.73 -11.05 3.66
N PHE A 282 -3.48 -11.19 3.20
CA PHE A 282 -3.02 -10.53 1.98
C PHE A 282 -3.81 -10.99 0.75
N ALA A 283 -4.04 -12.30 0.60
CA ALA A 283 -4.78 -12.88 -0.51
C ALA A 283 -6.24 -12.39 -0.56
N ILE A 284 -6.95 -12.39 0.57
CA ILE A 284 -8.35 -11.95 0.66
C ILE A 284 -8.46 -10.46 0.34
N VAL A 285 -7.60 -9.63 0.93
CA VAL A 285 -7.62 -8.18 0.67
C VAL A 285 -7.30 -7.89 -0.79
N ALA A 286 -6.26 -8.53 -1.36
CA ALA A 286 -5.93 -8.42 -2.78
C ALA A 286 -7.09 -8.88 -3.68
N PHE A 287 -7.76 -9.98 -3.34
CA PHE A 287 -8.90 -10.49 -4.11
C PHE A 287 -10.07 -9.48 -4.11
N VAL A 288 -10.43 -8.95 -2.94
CA VAL A 288 -11.49 -7.93 -2.83
C VAL A 288 -11.13 -6.67 -3.62
N LEU A 289 -9.89 -6.17 -3.49
CA LEU A 289 -9.42 -5.01 -4.26
C LEU A 289 -9.45 -5.27 -5.76
N SER A 290 -9.02 -6.46 -6.21
CA SER A 290 -9.07 -6.87 -7.61
C SER A 290 -10.50 -6.89 -8.16
N CYS A 291 -11.47 -7.41 -7.41
CA CYS A 291 -12.89 -7.34 -7.76
C CYS A 291 -13.38 -5.89 -7.91
N LEU A 292 -13.02 -5.01 -6.96
CA LEU A 292 -13.37 -3.58 -7.03
C LEU A 292 -12.73 -2.91 -8.25
N ILE A 293 -11.47 -3.24 -8.58
CA ILE A 293 -10.78 -2.72 -9.77
C ILE A 293 -11.51 -3.14 -11.04
N ILE A 294 -11.96 -4.39 -11.15
CA ILE A 294 -12.71 -4.87 -12.31
C ILE A 294 -14.00 -4.06 -12.47
N VAL A 295 -14.76 -3.87 -11.40
CA VAL A 295 -15.99 -3.05 -11.40
C VAL A 295 -15.69 -1.60 -11.81
N CYS A 296 -14.65 -0.99 -11.24
CA CYS A 296 -14.22 0.35 -11.62
C CYS A 296 -13.75 0.43 -13.09
N THR A 297 -13.11 -0.61 -13.61
CA THR A 297 -12.65 -0.68 -15.00
C THR A 297 -13.82 -0.75 -15.96
N VAL A 298 -14.82 -1.60 -15.67
CA VAL A 298 -16.08 -1.66 -16.44
C VAL A 298 -16.79 -0.30 -16.40
N TYR A 299 -16.88 0.31 -15.22
CA TYR A 299 -17.44 1.66 -15.09
C TYR A 299 -16.68 2.69 -15.95
N CYS A 300 -15.36 2.64 -16.00
CA CYS A 300 -14.56 3.53 -16.85
C CYS A 300 -14.86 3.29 -18.34
N ILE A 301 -14.85 2.02 -18.80
CA ILE A 301 -15.10 1.67 -20.20
C ILE A 301 -16.47 2.15 -20.67
N LEU A 302 -17.52 1.94 -19.86
CA LEU A 302 -18.89 2.38 -20.18
C LEU A 302 -19.02 3.90 -20.26
N ASN A 303 -18.12 4.65 -19.63
CA ASN A 303 -18.12 6.11 -19.62
C ASN A 303 -17.07 6.74 -20.54
N PHE A 304 -16.31 5.96 -21.31
CA PHE A 304 -15.38 6.48 -22.32
C PHE A 304 -16.13 7.28 -23.40
N GLU A 305 -15.46 8.30 -23.97
CA GLU A 305 -15.99 9.31 -24.91
C GLU A 305 -16.78 10.47 -24.30
N HIS A 306 -16.99 10.49 -22.98
CA HIS A 306 -17.79 11.53 -22.32
C HIS A 306 -17.00 12.53 -21.44
N GLY A 307 -15.67 12.63 -21.56
CA GLY A 307 -14.93 13.82 -21.09
C GLY A 307 -13.71 13.64 -20.17
N LEU A 308 -13.10 12.47 -20.03
CA LEU A 308 -11.87 12.31 -19.21
C LEU A 308 -10.71 13.13 -19.81
N LYS A 309 -10.54 13.10 -21.15
CA LYS A 309 -9.57 13.94 -21.89
C LYS A 309 -9.73 15.44 -21.61
N PHE A 310 -10.97 15.94 -21.57
CA PHE A 310 -11.25 17.36 -21.33
C PHE A 310 -10.88 17.78 -19.89
N VAL A 311 -11.13 16.90 -18.90
CA VAL A 311 -10.76 17.16 -17.50
C VAL A 311 -9.24 17.19 -17.33
N PHE A 312 -8.50 16.27 -17.94
CA PHE A 312 -7.02 16.29 -17.89
C PHE A 312 -6.42 17.51 -18.59
N ALA A 313 -6.97 17.91 -19.74
CA ALA A 313 -6.55 19.13 -20.44
C ALA A 313 -6.79 20.38 -19.56
N ARG A 314 -7.93 20.44 -18.87
CA ARG A 314 -8.26 21.52 -17.94
C ARG A 314 -7.37 21.51 -16.70
N LYS A 315 -7.09 20.34 -16.09
CA LYS A 315 -6.18 20.22 -14.93
C LYS A 315 -4.76 20.67 -15.29
N ASN A 316 -4.25 20.29 -16.45
CA ASN A 316 -2.96 20.76 -16.94
C ASN A 316 -2.96 22.27 -17.20
N GLN A 317 -4.05 22.84 -17.74
CA GLN A 317 -4.18 24.30 -17.91
C GLN A 317 -4.26 25.05 -16.58
N VAL A 318 -4.98 24.54 -15.58
CA VAL A 318 -5.08 25.15 -14.25
C VAL A 318 -3.74 25.04 -13.52
N ALA A 319 -3.07 23.88 -13.53
CA ALA A 319 -1.73 23.73 -12.98
C ALA A 319 -0.76 24.72 -13.64
N ARG A 320 -0.79 24.84 -14.98
CA ARG A 320 0.03 25.82 -15.72
C ARG A 320 -0.30 27.26 -15.32
N ARG A 321 -1.58 27.61 -15.11
CA ARG A 321 -1.98 28.93 -14.63
C ARG A 321 -1.53 29.20 -13.19
N SER A 322 -1.61 28.22 -12.30
CA SER A 322 -1.14 28.34 -10.91
C SER A 322 0.38 28.53 -10.85
N PHE A 323 1.14 27.79 -11.66
CA PHE A 323 2.59 27.99 -11.81
C PHE A 323 2.91 29.39 -12.37
N VAL A 324 2.18 29.86 -13.39
CA VAL A 324 2.36 31.22 -13.96
C VAL A 324 1.99 32.32 -12.96
N PHE A 325 0.97 32.12 -12.12
CA PHE A 325 0.59 33.10 -11.08
C PHE A 325 1.63 33.17 -9.96
N GLN A 326 2.35 32.08 -9.73
CA GLN A 326 3.41 31.99 -8.74
C GLN A 326 4.76 32.53 -9.25
N GLU A 327 4.97 32.62 -10.57
CA GLU A 327 6.14 33.22 -11.20
C GLU A 327 6.01 34.73 -11.50
N LEU A 328 4.82 35.32 -11.36
CA LEU A 328 4.68 36.78 -11.45
C LEU A 328 5.34 37.41 -10.21
N PRO A 329 6.44 38.18 -10.36
CA PRO A 329 7.03 38.87 -9.23
C PRO A 329 6.02 39.87 -8.68
N SER A 330 5.92 39.96 -7.37
CA SER A 330 5.09 40.91 -6.62
C SER A 330 5.60 42.36 -6.72
N HIS A 331 5.93 42.82 -7.93
CA HIS A 331 6.26 44.19 -8.24
C HIS A 331 5.10 44.88 -8.95
N THR A 332 4.03 45.13 -8.20
CA THR A 332 3.14 46.26 -8.48
C THR A 332 3.32 47.28 -7.37
N ASN A 333 4.40 48.07 -7.47
CA ASN A 333 4.42 49.40 -6.88
C ASN A 333 3.33 50.20 -7.58
N SER A 334 2.14 50.24 -6.99
CA SER A 334 1.08 51.18 -7.36
C SER A 334 1.43 52.55 -6.80
N THR A 335 2.29 53.29 -7.53
CA THR A 335 2.32 54.75 -7.39
C THR A 335 0.98 55.28 -7.90
N ARG A 336 0.06 55.52 -6.95
CA ARG A 336 -1.17 56.28 -7.13
C ARG A 336 -0.85 57.61 -7.85
N PRO A 337 -1.52 57.95 -8.97
CA PRO A 337 -1.60 59.34 -9.39
C PRO A 337 -2.52 60.08 -8.42
N SER A 338 -2.00 61.16 -7.85
CA SER A 338 -2.69 62.10 -6.98
C SER A 338 -3.88 62.75 -7.68
N ARG A 339 -4.99 62.83 -6.93
CA ARG A 339 -6.22 63.60 -7.12
C ARG A 339 -6.14 64.76 -8.14
N LEU A 340 -7.06 64.73 -9.11
CA LEU A 340 -7.56 65.94 -9.78
C LEU A 340 -8.19 66.87 -8.73
N SER A 341 -7.65 68.07 -8.60
CA SER A 341 -8.40 69.24 -8.11
C SER A 341 -9.07 69.90 -9.31
N LEU A 342 -10.38 70.07 -9.20
CA LEU A 342 -11.18 70.94 -10.08
C LEU A 342 -10.90 72.38 -9.67
N ASP A 343 -10.41 73.18 -10.61
CA ASP A 343 -10.68 74.62 -10.70
C ASP A 343 -11.49 74.87 -11.98
#